data_AF-A0A9W4TCK5-F1
#
_entry.id   AF-A0A9W4TCK5-F1
#
_cell.length_a   1.000
_cell.length_b   1.000
_cell.length_c   1.000
_cell.angle_alpha   90.00
_cell.angle_beta   90.00
_cell.angle_gamma   90.00
#
_symmetry.space_group_name_H-M   'P 1'
#
loop_
_entity.id
_entity.type
_entity.pdbx_description
1 polymer ?
#
loop_
_entity_poly.entity_id
_entity_poly.type
_entity_poly.pdbx_seq_one_letter_code
_entity_poly.pdbx_strand_id
1 'polypeptide(L)'
;MRENELFEAQCERIIGAYLSGIKQTVISTQLSIPTSTVNDTIKRYKETGSAIPEKRPVRSLSDITSRLNSSLDTTLHNNTVRKYLHDEGLGSYVTRKKPLLTQKQQKDRFALFESDGRIRAWRSPGEAYNKNCILPT
;
A
#
# COMPACT_ATOMS: atom_id res chain seq x y z
N MET A 1 2.04 -20.03 -15.86
CA MET A 1 1.39 -19.71 -14.57
C MET A 1 1.89 -18.36 -14.12
N ARG A 2 1.01 -17.47 -13.67
CA ARG A 2 1.38 -16.07 -13.35
C ARG A 2 2.07 -16.05 -11.98
N GLU A 3 3.10 -15.22 -11.81
CA GLU A 3 3.89 -15.10 -10.56
C GLU A 3 3.01 -14.91 -9.31
N ASN A 4 1.85 -14.26 -9.45
CA ASN A 4 0.91 -14.03 -8.36
C ASN A 4 0.23 -15.31 -7.83
N GLU A 5 0.00 -16.30 -8.68
CA GLU A 5 -0.69 -17.56 -8.31
C GLU A 5 0.22 -18.45 -7.46
N LEU A 6 1.53 -18.44 -7.76
CA LEU A 6 2.54 -19.14 -6.97
C LEU A 6 2.69 -18.51 -5.57
N PHE A 7 2.58 -17.18 -5.49
CA PHE A 7 2.68 -16.47 -4.22
C PHE A 7 1.45 -16.69 -3.33
N GLU A 8 0.25 -16.74 -3.92
CA GLU A 8 -1.00 -17.04 -3.21
C GLU A 8 -0.97 -18.44 -2.58
N ALA A 9 -0.60 -19.46 -3.36
CA ALA A 9 -0.47 -20.84 -2.88
C ALA A 9 0.58 -20.99 -1.76
N GLN A 10 1.69 -20.23 -1.81
CA GLN A 10 2.67 -20.20 -0.73
C GLN A 10 2.11 -19.58 0.55
N CYS A 11 1.37 -18.47 0.44
CA CYS A 11 0.74 -17.83 1.59
C CYS A 11 -0.28 -18.75 2.26
N GLU A 12 -1.11 -19.44 1.48
CA GLU A 12 -2.09 -20.41 2.00
C GLU A 12 -1.41 -21.57 2.74
N ARG A 13 -0.33 -22.12 2.18
CA ARG A 13 0.44 -23.19 2.83
C ARG A 13 1.05 -22.75 4.17
N ILE A 14 1.56 -21.52 4.24
CA ILE A 14 2.09 -20.95 5.49
C ILE A 14 0.97 -20.88 6.55
N ILE A 15 -0.21 -20.40 6.19
CA ILE A 15 -1.32 -20.27 7.13
C ILE A 15 -1.87 -21.63 7.56
N GLY A 16 -2.02 -22.57 6.63
CA GLY A 16 -2.46 -23.92 6.97
C GLY A 16 -1.53 -24.60 7.99
N ALA A 17 -0.22 -24.45 7.82
CA ALA A 17 0.76 -24.97 8.76
C ALA A 17 0.76 -24.23 10.12
N TYR A 18 0.50 -22.91 10.11
CA TYR A 18 0.36 -22.14 11.34
C TYR A 18 -0.88 -22.58 12.14
N LEU A 19 -2.03 -22.76 11.48
CA LEU A 19 -3.28 -23.20 12.11
C LEU A 19 -3.18 -24.63 12.66
N SER A 20 -2.34 -25.49 12.08
CA SER A 20 -2.04 -26.82 12.63
C SER A 20 -1.05 -26.80 13.81
N GLY A 21 -0.64 -25.61 14.27
CA GLY A 21 0.22 -25.45 15.44
C GLY A 21 1.71 -25.63 15.18
N ILE A 22 2.14 -25.67 13.91
CA ILE A 22 3.55 -25.81 13.54
C ILE A 22 4.30 -24.49 13.81
N LYS A 23 5.49 -24.59 14.40
CA LYS A 23 6.34 -23.42 14.66
C LYS A 23 6.83 -22.78 13.37
N GLN A 24 6.89 -21.45 13.34
CA GLN A 24 7.32 -20.63 12.20
C GLN A 24 8.69 -21.05 11.62
N THR A 25 9.63 -21.42 12.48
CA THR A 25 10.96 -21.89 12.06
C THR A 25 10.90 -23.19 11.26
N VAL A 26 10.00 -24.11 11.63
CA VAL A 26 9.77 -25.38 10.92
C VAL A 26 9.08 -25.13 9.58
N ILE A 27 8.14 -24.18 9.52
CA ILE A 27 7.47 -23.78 8.27
C ILE A 27 8.50 -23.21 7.28
N SER A 28 9.40 -22.35 7.76
CA SER A 28 10.45 -21.74 6.96
C SER A 28 11.38 -22.78 6.33
N THR A 29 11.84 -23.76 7.12
CA THR A 29 12.73 -24.81 6.62
C THR A 29 12.04 -25.77 5.66
N GLN A 30 10.78 -26.14 5.92
CA GLN A 30 10.03 -27.06 5.07
C GLN A 30 9.62 -26.44 3.72
N LEU A 31 9.30 -25.16 3.70
CA LEU A 31 8.85 -24.46 2.48
C LEU A 31 10.00 -23.75 1.75
N SER A 32 11.20 -23.72 2.32
CA SER A 32 12.34 -22.94 1.82
C SER A 32 12.00 -21.45 1.63
N ILE A 33 11.24 -20.89 2.58
CA ILE A 33 10.80 -19.48 2.58
C ILE A 33 11.51 -18.76 3.73
N PRO A 34 12.02 -17.52 3.53
CA PRO A 34 12.62 -16.75 4.62
C PRO A 34 11.70 -16.61 5.84
N THR A 35 12.27 -16.72 7.03
CA THR A 35 11.54 -16.61 8.31
C THR A 35 10.80 -15.27 8.45
N SER A 36 11.37 -14.19 7.91
CA SER A 36 10.73 -12.86 7.86
C SER A 36 9.40 -12.90 7.11
N THR A 37 9.38 -13.51 5.91
CA THR A 37 8.16 -13.64 5.11
C THR A 37 7.10 -14.47 5.83
N VAL A 38 7.49 -15.58 6.47
CA VAL A 38 6.57 -16.39 7.28
C VAL A 38 5.95 -15.57 8.41
N ASN A 39 6.77 -14.79 9.13
CA ASN A 39 6.32 -13.94 10.21
C ASN A 39 5.38 -12.83 9.73
N ASP A 40 5.71 -12.17 8.62
CA ASP A 40 4.88 -11.11 8.04
C ASP A 40 3.53 -11.63 7.56
N THR A 41 3.49 -12.81 6.94
CA THR A 41 2.24 -13.45 6.51
C THR A 41 1.37 -13.82 7.71
N ILE A 42 1.94 -14.39 8.77
CA ILE A 42 1.19 -14.73 9.99
C ILE A 42 0.71 -13.47 10.72
N LYS A 43 1.54 -12.43 10.78
CA LYS A 43 1.15 -11.14 11.38
C LYS A 43 -0.04 -10.53 10.63
N ARG A 44 0.03 -10.48 9.30
CA ARG A 44 -1.06 -9.99 8.44
C ARG A 44 -2.34 -10.80 8.63
N TYR A 45 -2.24 -12.12 8.72
CA TYR A 45 -3.39 -12.98 8.99
C TYR A 45 -4.06 -12.68 10.33
N LYS A 46 -3.28 -12.45 11.39
CA LYS A 46 -3.82 -12.08 12.71
C LYS A 46 -4.55 -10.74 12.70
N GLU A 47 -4.08 -9.78 11.89
CA GLU A 47 -4.64 -8.42 11.83
C GLU A 47 -5.86 -8.33 10.90
N THR A 48 -5.79 -8.93 9.70
CA THR A 48 -6.79 -8.77 8.63
C THR A 48 -7.64 -10.02 8.39
N GLY A 49 -7.22 -11.19 8.87
CA GLY A 49 -7.84 -12.48 8.56
C GLY A 49 -7.50 -13.04 7.17
N SER A 50 -6.72 -12.31 6.37
CA SER A 50 -6.27 -12.73 5.03
C SER A 50 -4.76 -12.97 4.98
N ALA A 51 -4.36 -14.02 4.25
CA ALA A 51 -2.96 -14.34 3.94
C ALA A 51 -2.37 -13.39 2.90
N ILE A 52 -3.22 -12.97 1.98
CA ILE A 52 -2.82 -12.31 0.75
C ILE A 52 -2.70 -10.82 1.04
N PRO A 53 -1.59 -10.17 0.66
CA PRO A 53 -1.53 -8.72 0.70
C PRO A 53 -2.59 -8.15 -0.24
N GLU A 54 -3.57 -7.46 0.31
CA GLU A 54 -4.54 -6.73 -0.51
C GLU A 54 -3.83 -5.63 -1.29
N LYS A 55 -4.19 -5.50 -2.57
CA LYS A 55 -3.77 -4.34 -3.35
C LYS A 55 -4.37 -3.10 -2.69
N ARG A 56 -3.54 -2.08 -2.48
CA ARG A 56 -4.03 -0.77 -2.00
C ARG A 56 -5.19 -0.33 -2.91
N PRO A 57 -6.39 -0.07 -2.35
CA PRO A 57 -7.54 0.31 -3.16
C PRO A 57 -7.28 1.68 -3.78
N VAL A 58 -7.03 1.73 -5.08
CA VAL A 58 -7.02 2.97 -5.83
C VAL A 58 -8.48 3.33 -6.07
N ARG A 59 -9.00 4.33 -5.34
CA ARG A 59 -10.38 4.78 -5.51
C ARG A 59 -10.42 5.82 -6.63
N SER A 60 -11.21 5.54 -7.66
CA SER A 60 -11.46 6.53 -8.71
C SER A 60 -12.41 7.62 -8.16
N LEU A 61 -12.39 8.79 -8.79
CA LEU A 61 -13.35 9.86 -8.42
C LEU A 61 -14.80 9.37 -8.60
N SER A 62 -15.07 8.53 -9.60
CA SER A 62 -16.39 7.95 -9.81
C SER A 62 -16.82 7.06 -8.64
N ASP A 63 -15.92 6.21 -8.14
CA ASP A 63 -16.23 5.33 -6.99
C ASP A 63 -16.52 6.15 -5.73
N ILE A 64 -15.78 7.25 -5.54
CA ILE A 64 -15.99 8.18 -4.43
C ILE A 64 -17.36 8.85 -4.56
N THR A 65 -17.70 9.36 -5.75
CA THR A 65 -19.00 9.99 -6.01
C THR A 65 -20.16 9.02 -5.79
N SER A 66 -20.10 7.81 -6.33
CA SER A 66 -21.14 6.80 -6.12
C SER A 66 -21.34 6.49 -4.65
N ARG A 67 -20.24 6.31 -3.90
CA ARG A 67 -20.30 6.05 -2.45
C ARG A 67 -20.91 7.20 -1.67
N LEU A 68 -20.54 8.45 -2.00
CA LEU A 68 -21.09 9.63 -1.36
C LEU A 68 -22.58 9.78 -1.63
N ASN A 69 -23.00 9.59 -2.89
CA ASN A 69 -24.40 9.64 -3.29
C ASN A 69 -25.23 8.60 -2.55
N SER A 70 -24.73 7.36 -2.43
CA SER A 70 -25.41 6.32 -1.63
C SER A 70 -25.44 6.62 -0.13
N SER A 71 -24.39 7.23 0.42
CA SER A 71 -24.33 7.51 1.87
C SER A 71 -25.17 8.72 2.30
N LEU A 72 -25.32 9.70 1.42
CA LEU A 72 -26.01 10.95 1.70
C LEU A 72 -27.42 11.00 1.11
N ASP A 73 -27.83 9.95 0.37
CA ASP A 73 -29.07 9.90 -0.41
C ASP A 73 -29.26 11.15 -1.31
N THR A 74 -28.16 11.59 -1.94
CA THR A 74 -28.14 12.77 -2.81
C THR A 74 -27.48 12.45 -4.14
N THR A 75 -27.73 13.29 -5.15
CA THR A 75 -27.10 13.15 -6.46
C THR A 75 -26.07 14.28 -6.65
N LEU A 76 -24.81 14.00 -6.30
CA LEU A 76 -23.68 14.87 -6.57
C LEU A 76 -23.04 14.50 -7.91
N HIS A 77 -22.71 15.51 -8.70
CA HIS A 77 -21.90 15.34 -9.90
C HIS A 77 -20.41 15.24 -9.53
N ASN A 78 -19.64 14.50 -10.32
CA ASN A 78 -18.19 14.33 -10.14
C ASN A 78 -17.43 15.66 -9.98
N ASN A 79 -17.85 16.72 -10.67
CA ASN A 79 -17.20 18.04 -10.55
C ASN A 79 -17.41 18.67 -9.17
N THR A 80 -18.59 18.49 -8.59
CA THR A 80 -18.91 18.96 -7.24
C THR A 80 -18.03 18.24 -6.24
N VAL A 81 -18.02 16.90 -6.27
CA VAL A 81 -17.17 16.08 -5.40
C VAL A 81 -15.69 16.46 -5.54
N ARG A 82 -15.20 16.65 -6.77
CA ARG A 82 -13.81 17.07 -7.02
C ARG A 82 -13.49 18.44 -6.39
N LYS A 83 -14.40 19.41 -6.50
CA LYS A 83 -14.21 20.75 -5.95
C LYS A 83 -14.10 20.70 -4.42
N TYR A 84 -15.04 20.05 -3.75
CA TYR A 84 -15.01 19.91 -2.29
C TYR A 84 -13.76 19.17 -1.81
N LEU A 85 -13.38 18.07 -2.47
CA LEU A 85 -12.13 17.39 -2.17
C LEU A 85 -10.92 18.31 -2.33
N HIS A 86 -10.90 19.14 -3.37
CA HIS A 86 -9.81 20.08 -3.60
C HIS A 86 -9.76 21.20 -2.54
N ASP A 87 -10.91 21.70 -2.09
CA ASP A 87 -11.01 22.71 -1.02
C ASP A 87 -10.48 22.15 0.32
N GLU A 88 -10.68 20.85 0.57
CA GLU A 88 -10.08 20.09 1.69
C GLU A 88 -8.61 19.68 1.44
N GLY A 89 -8.02 20.09 0.32
CA GLY A 89 -6.64 19.75 -0.05
C GLY A 89 -6.42 18.30 -0.54
N LEU A 90 -7.48 17.55 -0.77
CA LEU A 90 -7.48 16.16 -1.25
C LEU A 90 -7.53 16.11 -2.78
N GLY A 91 -6.48 15.57 -3.41
CA GLY A 91 -6.40 15.46 -4.87
C GLY A 91 -5.73 14.18 -5.36
N SER A 92 -6.23 13.61 -6.46
CA SER A 92 -5.66 12.43 -7.13
C SER A 92 -4.48 12.84 -8.02
N TYR A 93 -3.34 13.11 -7.41
CA TYR A 93 -2.13 13.42 -8.16
C TYR A 93 -1.28 12.16 -8.40
N VAL A 94 -1.16 11.72 -9.65
CA VAL A 94 -0.21 10.66 -10.03
C VAL A 94 1.14 11.29 -10.36
N THR A 95 2.21 10.84 -9.69
CA THR A 95 3.58 11.25 -10.02
C THR A 95 3.98 10.68 -11.39
N ARG A 96 4.28 11.52 -12.37
CA ARG A 96 4.94 11.08 -13.61
C ARG A 96 6.45 10.96 -13.37
N LYS A 97 7.08 9.88 -13.84
CA LYS A 97 8.55 9.76 -13.87
C LYS A 97 9.10 10.96 -14.63
N LYS A 98 10.10 11.65 -14.08
CA LYS A 98 10.72 12.79 -14.77
C LYS A 98 11.64 12.24 -15.87
N PRO A 99 11.28 12.37 -17.16
CA PRO A 99 11.93 11.61 -18.23
C PRO A 99 13.38 12.03 -18.52
N LEU A 100 13.89 13.09 -17.88
CA LEU A 100 15.16 13.74 -18.23
C LEU A 100 16.14 13.87 -17.04
N LEU A 101 16.01 13.07 -15.99
CA LEU A 101 17.01 13.08 -14.89
C LEU A 101 18.09 12.04 -15.12
N THR A 102 19.34 12.48 -15.25
CA THR A 102 20.52 11.62 -15.26
C THR A 102 20.81 11.06 -13.85
N GLN A 103 21.54 9.95 -13.75
CA GLN A 103 21.85 9.30 -12.47
C GLN A 103 22.59 10.24 -11.49
N LYS A 104 23.46 11.10 -12.01
CA LYS A 104 24.17 12.13 -11.23
C LYS A 104 23.19 13.14 -10.61
N GLN A 105 22.26 13.66 -11.41
CA GLN A 105 21.24 14.59 -10.94
C GLN A 105 20.31 13.98 -9.88
N GLN A 106 20.09 12.67 -9.91
CA GLN A 106 19.32 11.97 -8.88
C GLN A 106 20.08 11.90 -7.55
N LYS A 107 21.38 11.54 -7.58
CA LYS A 107 22.25 11.47 -6.41
C LYS A 107 22.48 12.84 -5.75
N ASP A 108 22.81 13.85 -6.55
CA ASP A 108 23.06 15.21 -6.05
C ASP A 108 21.81 15.80 -5.38
N ARG A 109 20.64 15.51 -5.94
CA ARG A 109 19.35 15.93 -5.38
C ARG A 109 18.99 15.17 -4.10
N PHE A 110 19.27 13.86 -4.03
CA PHE A 110 19.09 13.08 -2.80
C PHE A 110 20.01 13.59 -1.68
N ALA A 111 21.27 13.89 -1.99
CA ALA A 111 22.22 14.42 -1.01
C ALA A 111 21.82 15.80 -0.46
N LEU A 112 21.18 16.64 -1.26
CA LEU A 112 20.80 18.00 -0.85
C LEU A 112 19.49 18.08 -0.06
N PHE A 113 18.54 17.19 -0.33
CA PHE A 113 17.21 17.22 0.30
C PHE A 113 16.89 15.98 1.15
N GLU A 114 17.87 15.09 1.34
CA GLU A 114 17.75 13.75 1.97
C GLU A 114 16.54 12.95 1.47
N SER A 115 16.09 13.28 0.26
CA SER A 115 14.94 12.68 -0.40
C SER A 115 15.18 12.78 -1.90
N ASP A 116 14.83 11.72 -2.62
CA ASP A 116 14.83 11.67 -4.08
C ASP A 116 13.66 12.48 -4.68
N GLY A 117 13.13 13.40 -3.88
CA GLY A 117 12.13 14.43 -4.08
C GLY A 117 10.76 14.00 -4.60
N ARG A 118 9.75 14.56 -3.91
CA ARG A 118 8.28 14.44 -4.00
C ARG A 118 7.72 13.06 -3.63
N ILE A 119 7.48 12.88 -2.33
CA ILE A 119 6.53 11.92 -1.76
C ILE A 119 5.10 12.47 -1.94
N ARG A 120 4.18 11.68 -2.51
CA ARG A 120 2.73 11.96 -2.52
C ARG A 120 1.97 10.71 -2.08
N ALA A 121 1.35 10.77 -0.90
CA ALA A 121 0.48 9.73 -0.34
C ALA A 121 -0.73 10.40 0.32
N TRP A 122 -1.90 9.76 0.28
CA TRP A 122 -3.09 10.20 1.02
C TRP A 122 -2.77 10.19 2.52
N ARG A 123 -2.86 11.35 3.18
CA ARG A 123 -2.61 11.50 4.62
C ARG A 123 -3.53 12.58 5.20
N SER A 124 -3.98 12.40 6.42
CA SER A 124 -4.69 13.43 7.17
C SER A 124 -3.71 14.54 7.61
N PRO A 125 -4.18 15.77 7.87
CA PRO A 125 -3.31 16.83 8.41
C PRO A 125 -2.57 16.38 9.69
N GLY A 126 -1.25 16.53 9.72
CA GLY A 126 -0.38 16.15 10.86
C GLY A 126 0.32 14.79 10.76
N GLU A 127 -0.08 13.94 9.82
CA GLU A 127 0.44 12.58 9.64
C GLU A 127 1.80 12.53 8.89
N ALA A 128 2.30 13.69 8.45
CA ALA A 128 3.59 13.82 7.77
C ALA A 128 4.79 13.45 8.67
N TYR A 129 4.64 13.62 9.99
CA TYR A 129 5.71 13.41 10.98
C TYR A 129 5.55 12.12 11.79
N ASN A 130 4.60 11.26 11.44
CA ASN A 130 4.40 9.98 12.12
C ASN A 130 5.54 9.01 11.74
N LYS A 131 6.35 8.61 12.74
CA LYS A 131 7.51 7.70 12.57
C LYS A 131 7.13 6.37 11.88
N ASN A 132 5.89 5.92 12.05
CA ASN A 132 5.39 4.67 11.45
C ASN A 132 5.14 4.80 9.93
N CYS A 133 5.16 6.03 9.38
CA CYS A 133 4.89 6.32 7.98
C CYS A 133 6.16 6.63 7.17
N ILE A 134 7.33 6.41 7.77
CA ILE A 134 8.65 6.50 7.15
C ILE A 134 9.11 5.05 6.91
N LEU A 135 9.37 4.67 5.66
CA LEU A 135 9.92 3.34 5.37
C LEU A 135 11.41 3.34 5.75
N PRO A 136 11.93 2.27 6.39
CA PRO A 136 13.34 2.16 6.65
C PRO A 136 14.11 1.85 5.36
N THR A 137 15.33 2.40 5.30
CA THR A 137 16.31 2.39 4.19
C THR A 137 16.59 1.01 3.60
#